data_AF-A0A9D9ULQ9-F1
#
_entry.id   AF-A0A9D9ULQ9-F1
#
_cell.length_a   1.000
_cell.length_b   1.000
_cell.length_c   1.000
_cell.angle_alpha   90.00
_cell.angle_beta   90.00
_cell.angle_gamma   90.00
#
_symmetry.space_group_name_H-M   'P 1'
#
loop_
_entity.id
_entity.type
_entity.pdbx_description
1 polymer ?
#
loop_
_entity_poly.entity_id
_entity_poly.type
_entity_poly.pdbx_seq_one_letter_code
_entity_poly.pdbx_strand_id
1 'polypeptide(L)'
;MVLLKYILFFLLTNLLFLNVGKATPVDYLATAENMLSAIKNKEDVTIFRKTFELANEDQLAAQLGNDEQKIAFWVNIYNAYIQEILSKNPEKYNDRGVFFKSKQIHIAGRLLSFADIEH
;
A
#
# COMPACT_ATOMS: atom_id res chain seq x y z
N MET A 1 12.42 9.85 51.25
CA MET A 1 11.41 10.60 50.46
C MET A 1 11.85 10.92 49.03
N VAL A 2 13.16 11.13 48.77
CA VAL A 2 13.70 11.44 47.44
C VAL A 2 13.70 10.23 46.49
N LEU A 3 14.06 9.03 46.98
CA LEU A 3 14.09 7.80 46.18
C LEU A 3 12.69 7.41 45.63
N LEU A 4 11.64 7.64 46.42
CA LEU A 4 10.26 7.37 46.04
C LEU A 4 9.80 8.26 44.87
N LYS A 5 10.28 9.51 44.81
CA LYS A 5 9.96 10.44 43.70
C LYS A 5 10.57 10.00 42.37
N TYR A 6 11.79 9.44 42.38
CA TYR A 6 12.44 8.94 41.16
C TYR A 6 11.78 7.66 40.64
N ILE A 7 11.34 6.78 41.55
CA ILE A 7 10.56 5.58 41.18
C ILE A 7 9.21 6.00 40.61
N LEU A 8 8.53 6.97 41.22
CA LEU A 8 7.25 7.49 40.70
C LEU A 8 7.42 8.18 39.33
N PHE A 9 8.50 8.93 39.15
CA PHE A 9 8.82 9.58 37.87
C PHE A 9 9.13 8.56 36.78
N PHE A 10 9.88 7.49 37.09
CA PHE A 10 10.17 6.40 36.17
C PHE A 10 8.92 5.57 35.82
N LEU A 11 7.99 5.38 36.76
CA LEU A 11 6.68 4.76 36.49
C LEU A 11 5.80 5.67 35.62
N LEU A 12 5.84 6.99 35.82
CA LEU A 12 5.06 7.96 35.04
C LEU A 12 5.57 8.06 33.59
N THR A 13 6.88 8.00 33.37
CA THR A 13 7.46 8.02 32.02
C THR A 13 7.15 6.74 31.25
N ASN A 14 7.16 5.57 31.90
CA ASN A 14 6.78 4.30 31.25
C ASN A 14 5.28 4.25 30.91
N LEU A 15 4.40 4.88 31.70
CA LEU A 15 2.97 4.99 31.36
C LEU A 15 2.70 5.83 30.10
N LEU A 16 3.55 6.80 29.79
CA LEU A 16 3.43 7.63 28.58
C LEU A 16 3.79 6.88 27.29
N PHE A 17 4.57 5.79 27.36
CA PHE A 17 4.94 4.98 26.20
C PHE A 17 3.93 3.86 25.87
N LEU A 18 2.98 3.55 26.76
CA LEU A 18 1.97 2.51 26.51
C LEU A 18 0.88 2.92 25.51
N ASN A 19 0.85 4.18 25.06
CA ASN A 19 -0.13 4.67 24.09
C ASN A 19 0.37 4.76 22.63
N VAL A 20 1.57 4.25 22.33
CA VAL A 20 2.12 4.20 20.95
C VAL A 20 1.56 3.02 20.12
N GLY A 21 0.56 2.29 20.64
CA GLY A 21 0.25 0.92 20.20
C GLY A 21 -0.98 0.71 19.31
N LYS A 22 -1.63 1.74 18.75
CA LYS A 22 -2.61 1.52 17.67
C LYS A 22 -2.26 2.41 16.48
N ALA A 23 -1.46 1.87 15.56
CA ALA A 23 -1.35 2.46 14.24
C ALA A 23 -2.76 2.59 13.64
N THR A 24 -3.12 3.78 13.17
CA THR A 24 -4.36 3.98 12.43
C THR A 24 -4.38 3.01 11.25
N PRO A 25 -5.47 2.27 11.01
CA PRO A 25 -5.56 1.40 9.84
C PRO A 25 -5.26 2.19 8.56
N VAL A 26 -4.42 1.62 7.70
CA VAL A 26 -4.12 2.22 6.39
C VAL A 26 -5.35 2.13 5.51
N ASP A 27 -5.76 3.22 4.87
CA ASP A 27 -6.84 3.23 3.88
C ASP A 27 -6.28 2.90 2.48
N TYR A 28 -6.42 1.63 2.06
CA TYR A 28 -5.87 1.15 0.80
C TYR A 28 -6.67 1.60 -0.42
N LEU A 29 -7.98 1.85 -0.27
CA LEU A 29 -8.84 2.38 -1.34
C LEU A 29 -8.39 3.80 -1.70
N ALA A 30 -8.27 4.68 -0.70
CA ALA A 30 -7.78 6.03 -0.90
C ALA A 30 -6.32 6.03 -1.37
N THR A 31 -5.48 5.12 -0.85
CA THR A 31 -4.09 4.98 -1.30
C THR A 31 -4.00 4.64 -2.80
N ALA A 32 -4.90 3.79 -3.32
CA ALA A 32 -4.88 3.38 -4.73
C ALA A 32 -5.28 4.53 -5.65
N GLU A 33 -6.32 5.29 -5.27
CA GLU A 33 -6.74 6.50 -5.98
C GLU A 33 -5.64 7.57 -5.96
N ASN A 34 -5.02 7.79 -4.79
CA ASN A 34 -3.97 8.79 -4.63
C ASN A 34 -2.70 8.44 -5.42
N MET A 35 -2.33 7.15 -5.48
CA MET A 35 -1.21 6.71 -6.33
C MET A 35 -1.45 7.05 -7.79
N LEU A 36 -2.67 6.79 -8.30
CA LEU A 36 -3.02 7.10 -9.68
C LEU A 36 -2.98 8.62 -9.95
N SER A 37 -3.45 9.44 -9.01
CA SER A 37 -3.36 10.90 -9.08
C SER A 37 -1.91 11.39 -9.08
N ALA A 38 -1.07 10.86 -8.20
CA ALA A 38 0.36 11.18 -8.13
C ALA A 38 1.08 10.84 -9.44
N ILE A 39 0.78 9.69 -10.06
CA ILE A 39 1.33 9.32 -11.38
C ILE A 39 0.95 10.34 -12.46
N LYS A 40 -0.31 10.75 -12.51
CA LYS A 40 -0.80 11.76 -13.48
C LYS A 40 -0.07 13.09 -13.30
N ASN A 41 0.26 13.44 -12.06
CA ASN A 41 1.01 14.65 -11.71
C ASN A 41 2.53 14.48 -11.87
N LYS A 42 3.02 13.31 -12.30
CA LYS A 42 4.45 12.98 -12.43
C LYS A 42 5.21 13.08 -11.10
N GLU A 43 4.55 12.77 -10.00
CA GLU A 43 5.12 12.74 -8.66
C GLU A 43 5.79 11.39 -8.36
N ASP A 44 6.64 11.34 -7.33
CA ASP A 44 7.22 10.08 -6.86
C ASP A 44 6.16 9.21 -6.18
N VAL A 45 6.06 7.96 -6.63
CA VAL A 45 5.07 6.99 -6.13
C VAL A 45 5.67 5.87 -5.28
N THR A 46 6.95 5.98 -4.92
CA THR A 46 7.66 4.97 -4.14
C THR A 46 6.97 4.65 -2.81
N ILE A 47 6.41 5.66 -2.15
CA ILE A 47 5.70 5.44 -0.88
C ILE A 47 4.44 4.60 -1.06
N PHE A 48 3.63 4.87 -2.09
CA PHE A 48 2.41 4.11 -2.38
C PHE A 48 2.74 2.65 -2.69
N ARG A 49 3.77 2.40 -3.50
CA ARG A 49 4.25 1.05 -3.80
C ARG A 49 4.63 0.29 -2.55
N LYS A 50 5.42 0.91 -1.67
CA LYS A 50 5.82 0.29 -0.39
C LYS A 50 4.61 0.02 0.51
N THR A 51 3.64 0.93 0.53
CA THR A 51 2.38 0.74 1.27
C THR A 51 1.64 -0.50 0.76
N PHE A 52 1.57 -0.71 -0.55
CA PHE A 52 0.92 -1.92 -1.10
C PHE A 52 1.76 -3.18 -0.91
N GLU A 53 3.07 -3.11 -1.12
CA GLU A 53 3.97 -4.25 -0.92
C GLU A 53 3.90 -4.79 0.50
N LEU A 54 3.82 -3.89 1.49
CA LEU A 54 3.76 -4.21 2.93
C LEU A 54 2.32 -4.21 3.48
N ALA A 55 1.31 -4.21 2.61
CA ALA A 55 -0.08 -4.18 3.04
C ALA A 55 -0.40 -5.38 3.94
N ASN A 56 -1.13 -5.11 5.02
CA ASN A 56 -1.70 -6.18 5.85
C ASN A 56 -2.88 -6.82 5.09
N GLU A 57 -2.77 -8.12 4.83
CA GLU A 57 -3.73 -8.87 4.01
C GLU A 57 -5.15 -8.83 4.60
N ASP A 58 -5.29 -9.01 5.92
CA ASP A 58 -6.60 -8.99 6.59
C ASP A 58 -7.27 -7.60 6.53
N GLN A 59 -6.49 -6.53 6.74
CA GLN A 59 -7.00 -5.16 6.64
C GLN A 59 -7.39 -4.79 5.22
N LEU A 60 -6.60 -5.23 4.23
CA LEU A 60 -6.90 -5.02 2.82
C LEU A 60 -8.19 -5.77 2.45
N ALA A 61 -8.28 -7.06 2.80
CA ALA A 61 -9.47 -7.87 2.55
C ALA A 61 -10.74 -7.27 3.20
N ALA A 62 -10.62 -6.75 4.43
CA ALA A 62 -11.73 -6.11 5.12
C ALA A 62 -12.22 -4.82 4.43
N GLN A 63 -11.36 -4.10 3.72
CA GLN A 63 -11.73 -2.91 2.94
C GLN A 63 -12.36 -3.24 1.59
N LEU A 64 -12.10 -4.45 1.06
CA LEU A 64 -12.66 -4.94 -0.20
C LEU A 64 -13.94 -5.76 0.04
N GLY A 65 -14.83 -5.25 0.88
CA GLY A 65 -15.99 -5.97 1.41
C GLY A 65 -17.13 -6.16 0.40
N ASN A 66 -17.20 -5.33 -0.64
CA ASN A 66 -18.20 -5.42 -1.70
C ASN A 66 -17.60 -5.24 -3.10
N ASP A 67 -18.40 -5.48 -4.13
CA ASP A 67 -17.93 -5.45 -5.52
C ASP A 67 -17.49 -4.05 -5.98
N GLU A 68 -18.17 -3.00 -5.53
CA GLU A 68 -17.79 -1.62 -5.84
C GLU A 68 -16.39 -1.29 -5.30
N GLN A 69 -16.10 -1.66 -4.05
CA GLN A 69 -14.80 -1.47 -3.41
C GLN A 69 -13.71 -2.31 -4.09
N LYS A 70 -14.00 -3.58 -4.42
CA LYS A 70 -13.07 -4.44 -5.16
C LYS A 70 -12.73 -3.85 -6.51
N ILE A 71 -13.73 -3.44 -7.27
CA ILE A 71 -13.56 -2.85 -8.61
C ILE A 71 -12.75 -1.56 -8.48
N ALA A 72 -13.11 -0.66 -7.57
CA ALA A 72 -12.41 0.60 -7.37
C ALA A 72 -10.91 0.38 -7.06
N PHE A 73 -10.62 -0.52 -6.11
CA PHE A 73 -9.23 -0.85 -5.75
C PHE A 73 -8.46 -1.44 -6.93
N TRP A 74 -8.96 -2.53 -7.52
CA TRP A 74 -8.20 -3.28 -8.54
C TRP A 74 -8.05 -2.50 -9.85
N VAL A 75 -9.06 -1.74 -10.27
CA VAL A 75 -8.95 -0.86 -11.45
C VAL A 75 -7.90 0.23 -11.22
N ASN A 76 -7.87 0.85 -10.04
CA ASN A 76 -6.87 1.85 -9.72
C ASN A 76 -5.46 1.25 -9.67
N ILE A 77 -5.27 0.09 -9.02
CA ILE A 77 -3.98 -0.63 -9.00
C ILE A 77 -3.53 -0.96 -10.41
N TYR A 78 -4.40 -1.56 -11.21
CA TYR A 78 -4.10 -1.97 -12.59
C TYR A 78 -3.64 -0.77 -13.42
N ASN A 79 -4.43 0.32 -13.42
CA ASN A 79 -4.14 1.51 -14.19
C ASN A 79 -2.89 2.25 -13.71
N ALA A 80 -2.68 2.31 -12.39
CA ALA A 80 -1.50 2.95 -11.79
C ALA A 80 -0.22 2.21 -12.20
N TYR A 81 -0.16 0.89 -12.00
CA TYR A 81 1.05 0.13 -12.32
C TYR A 81 1.37 0.13 -13.82
N ILE A 82 0.37 0.06 -14.71
CA ILE A 82 0.62 0.21 -16.17
C ILE A 82 1.28 1.56 -16.46
N GLN A 83 0.69 2.65 -15.97
CA GLN A 83 1.19 4.00 -16.25
C GLN A 83 2.57 4.22 -15.65
N GLU A 84 2.82 3.76 -14.43
CA GLU A 84 4.14 3.86 -13.81
C GLU A 84 5.19 3.06 -14.58
N ILE A 85 4.89 1.80 -14.94
CA ILE A 85 5.87 0.94 -15.61
C ILE A 85 6.18 1.45 -17.02
N LEU A 86 5.16 1.78 -17.80
CA LEU A 86 5.33 2.20 -19.20
C LEU A 86 5.81 3.65 -19.34
N SER A 87 5.60 4.52 -18.35
CA SER A 87 6.23 5.85 -18.35
C SER A 87 7.74 5.78 -18.18
N LYS A 88 8.25 4.74 -17.51
CA LYS A 88 9.69 4.51 -17.27
C LYS A 88 10.32 3.59 -18.33
N ASN A 89 9.56 2.61 -18.83
CA ASN A 89 10.05 1.54 -19.72
C ASN A 89 9.02 1.27 -20.85
N PRO A 90 8.80 2.22 -21.77
CA PRO A 90 7.78 2.09 -22.81
C PRO A 90 7.99 0.86 -23.72
N GLU A 91 9.24 0.43 -23.92
CA GLU A 91 9.62 -0.72 -24.74
C GLU A 91 9.09 -2.05 -24.20
N LYS A 92 8.74 -2.13 -22.91
CA LYS A 92 8.09 -3.32 -22.35
C LYS A 92 6.76 -3.63 -23.05
N TYR A 93 6.11 -2.63 -23.63
CA TYR A 93 4.85 -2.83 -24.36
C TYR A 93 5.04 -3.40 -25.77
N ASN A 94 6.28 -3.51 -26.28
CA ASN A 94 6.56 -4.10 -27.59
C ASN A 94 6.10 -5.57 -27.67
N ASP A 95 6.22 -6.31 -26.56
CA ASP A 95 5.58 -7.60 -26.38
C ASP A 95 4.52 -7.49 -25.28
N ARG A 96 3.30 -7.15 -25.71
CA ARG A 96 2.13 -7.03 -24.83
C ARG A 96 1.87 -8.32 -24.06
N GLY A 97 2.02 -9.47 -24.71
CA GLY A 97 1.73 -10.77 -24.10
C GLY A 97 2.64 -11.02 -22.90
N VAL A 98 3.93 -10.76 -23.07
CA VAL A 98 4.91 -10.83 -21.98
C VAL A 98 4.64 -9.75 -20.93
N PHE A 99 4.33 -8.52 -21.33
CA PHE A 99 4.03 -7.43 -20.40
C PHE A 99 2.89 -7.79 -19.44
N PHE A 100 1.74 -8.25 -19.95
CA PHE A 100 0.58 -8.54 -19.10
C PHE A 100 0.76 -9.80 -18.23
N LYS A 101 1.57 -10.77 -18.66
CA LYS A 101 1.82 -12.03 -17.93
C LYS A 101 2.99 -11.95 -16.96
N SER A 102 3.86 -10.95 -17.07
CA SER A 102 5.01 -10.79 -16.19
C SER A 102 4.57 -10.39 -14.78
N LYS A 103 5.10 -11.11 -13.78
CA LYS A 103 4.89 -10.85 -12.35
C LYS A 103 5.70 -9.60 -11.94
N GLN A 104 5.02 -8.48 -11.71
CA GLN A 104 5.67 -7.16 -11.54
C GLN A 104 4.91 -6.18 -10.61
N ILE A 105 3.87 -6.65 -9.94
CA ILE A 105 3.02 -5.86 -9.04
C ILE A 105 3.10 -6.48 -7.65
N HIS A 106 3.60 -5.73 -6.66
CA HIS A 106 3.69 -6.20 -5.28
C HIS A 106 2.48 -5.73 -4.48
N ILE A 107 1.67 -6.66 -3.98
CA ILE A 107 0.51 -6.39 -3.10
C ILE A 107 0.54 -7.38 -1.93
N ALA A 108 0.55 -6.89 -0.70
CA ALA A 108 0.51 -7.69 0.54
C ALA A 108 1.50 -8.87 0.54
N GLY A 109 2.77 -8.60 0.20
CA GLY A 109 3.83 -9.61 0.11
C GLY A 109 3.73 -10.57 -1.08
N ARG A 110 2.70 -10.47 -1.93
CA ARG A 110 2.53 -11.29 -3.14
C ARG A 110 3.00 -10.53 -4.36
N LEU A 111 3.62 -11.27 -5.29
CA LEU A 111 3.98 -10.75 -6.61
C LEU A 111 2.96 -11.22 -7.65
N LEU A 112 2.25 -10.27 -8.25
CA LEU A 112 1.16 -10.47 -9.20
C LEU A 112 1.57 -9.96 -10.60
N SER A 113 0.94 -10.52 -11.62
CA SER A 113 0.89 -9.99 -12.99
C SER A 113 -0.44 -9.29 -13.21
N PHE A 114 -0.54 -8.53 -14.30
CA PHE A 114 -1.82 -7.93 -14.70
C PHE A 114 -2.87 -8.99 -15.03
N ALA A 115 -2.46 -10.13 -15.61
CA ALA A 115 -3.36 -11.24 -15.89
C ALA A 115 -3.94 -11.89 -14.63
N ASP A 116 -3.20 -11.92 -13.50
CA ASP A 116 -3.75 -12.42 -12.22
C ASP A 116 -4.78 -11.48 -11.59
N ILE A 117 -4.78 -10.20 -11.98
CA ILE A 117 -5.76 -9.21 -11.49
C ILE A 117 -7.05 -9.31 -12.31
N GLU A 118 -6.96 -9.72 -13.58
CA GLU A 118 -8.10 -9.81 -14.51
C GLU A 118 -8.87 -11.15 -14.40
N HIS A 119 -8.21 -12.23 -13.98
CA HIS A 119 -8.74 -13.60 -13.96
C HIS A 119 -8.75 -14.22 -12.56
#